data_AF-A0A2N5A499-F1
#
_entry.id   AF-A0A2N5A499-F1
#
_cell.length_a   1.000
_cell.length_b   1.000
_cell.length_c   1.000
_cell.angle_alpha   90.00
_cell.angle_beta   90.00
_cell.angle_gamma   90.00
#
_symmetry.space_group_name_H-M   'P 1'
#
loop_
_entity.id
_entity.type
_entity.pdbx_description
1 polymer ?
#
loop_
_entity_poly.entity_id
_entity_poly.type
_entity_poly.pdbx_seq_one_letter_code
_entity_poly.pdbx_strand_id
1 'polypeptide(L)' 'MKIAILSRDGTLYSCRRLREAAQQRGHQVEILDPLSCYMNVSPVASSIHYKGRQLPHFDAAVSYTH' A
#
# COMPACT_ATOMS: atom_id res chain seq x y z
N MET A 1 -8.24 -0.61 10.75
CA MET A 1 -7.69 -1.38 9.63
C MET A 1 -6.47 -0.69 9.08
N LYS A 2 -5.54 -1.46 8.52
CA LYS A 2 -4.36 -0.99 7.81
C LYS A 2 -4.55 -1.22 6.31
N ILE A 3 -4.56 -0.13 5.55
CA ILE A 3 -4.90 -0.11 4.12
C ILE A 3 -3.66 0.31 3.32
N ALA A 4 -3.34 -0.46 2.28
CA ALA A 4 -2.34 -0.07 1.28
C ALA A 4 -3.02 0.60 0.09
N ILE A 5 -2.53 1.75 -0.34
CA ILE A 5 -2.90 2.37 -1.62
C ILE A 5 -1.72 2.18 -2.58
N LEU A 6 -1.94 1.43 -3.64
CA LEU A 6 -0.95 1.12 -4.66
C LEU A 6 -1.02 2.18 -5.77
N SER A 7 -0.03 3.07 -5.81
CA SER A 7 0.09 4.14 -6.81
C SER A 7 1.54 4.56 -7.02
N ARG A 8 1.93 4.83 -8.28
CA ARG A 8 3.24 5.41 -8.61
C ARG A 8 3.37 6.88 -8.19
N ASP A 9 2.24 7.59 -8.15
CA ASP A 9 2.17 8.98 -7.71
C ASP A 9 1.18 9.12 -6.55
N GLY A 10 1.72 9.22 -5.34
CA GLY A 10 0.93 9.43 -4.12
C GLY A 10 0.40 10.86 -3.96
N THR A 11 0.79 11.79 -4.85
CA THR A 11 0.33 13.18 -4.82
C THR A 11 -0.99 13.40 -5.57
N LEU A 12 -1.41 12.41 -6.38
CA LEU A 12 -2.67 12.42 -7.12
C LEU A 12 -3.87 12.67 -6.20
N TYR A 13 -4.85 13.39 -6.73
CA TYR A 13 -6.09 13.73 -6.02
C TYR A 13 -6.80 12.50 -5.46
N SER A 14 -6.88 11.41 -6.23
CA SER A 14 -7.49 10.14 -5.81
C SER A 14 -6.81 9.55 -4.57
N CYS A 15 -5.47 9.44 -4.59
CA CYS A 15 -4.68 8.97 -3.45
C CYS A 15 -4.89 9.84 -2.21
N ARG A 16 -4.88 11.16 -2.40
CA ARG A 16 -5.02 12.13 -1.30
C ARG A 16 -6.42 12.04 -0.66
N ARG A 17 -7.49 12.00 -1.46
CA ARG A 17 -8.88 11.89 -0.99
C ARG A 17 -9.18 10.57 -0.31
N LEU A 18 -8.68 9.46 -0.84
CA LEU A 18 -8.85 8.17 -0.20
C LEU A 18 -8.15 8.10 1.16
N ARG A 19 -6.91 8.59 1.22
CA ARG A 19 -6.15 8.66 2.48
C ARG A 19 -6.92 9.45 3.53
N GLU A 20 -7.42 10.64 3.17
CA GLU A 20 -8.22 11.47 4.06
C GLU A 20 -9.49 10.74 4.54
N ALA A 21 -10.25 10.15 3.62
CA ALA A 21 -11.50 9.47 3.94
C ALA A 21 -11.31 8.24 4.83
N ALA A 22 -10.20 7.51 4.65
CA ALA A 22 -9.83 6.38 5.48
C ALA A 22 -9.31 6.83 6.86
N GLN A 23 -8.51 7.89 6.93
CA GLN A 23 -8.06 8.48 8.19
C GLN A 23 -9.22 9.01 9.03
N GLN A 24 -10.21 9.65 8.41
CA GLN A 24 -11.44 10.11 9.07
C GLN A 24 -12.25 8.96 9.70
N ARG A 25 -12.12 7.74 9.17
CA ARG A 25 -12.74 6.52 9.70
C ARG A 25 -11.83 5.77 10.71
N GLY A 26 -10.70 6.36 11.10
CA GLY A 26 -9.75 5.77 12.04
C GLY A 26 -8.90 4.64 11.42
N HIS A 27 -8.76 4.59 10.10
CA HIS A 27 -7.90 3.61 9.43
C HIS A 27 -6.48 4.15 9.24
N GLN A 28 -5.50 3.26 9.34
CA GLN A 28 -4.11 3.55 8.98
C GLN A 28 -3.93 3.32 7.48
N VAL A 29 -3.29 4.26 6.80
CA VAL A 29 -3.13 4.21 5.35
C VAL A 29 -1.66 4.41 4.99
N GLU A 30 -1.17 3.56 4.08
CA GLU A 30 0.17 3.66 3.54
C GLU A 30 0.09 3.67 2.00
N ILE A 31 0.69 4.68 1.36
CA ILE A 31 0.76 4.74 -0.10
C ILE A 31 2.07 4.08 -0.52
N LEU A 32 1.98 3.07 -1.38
CA LEU A 32 3.11 2.27 -1.84
C LEU A 32 3.20 2.36 -3.37
N ASP A 33 4.40 2.65 -3.86
CA ASP A 33 4.72 2.47 -5.27
C ASP A 33 4.92 0.97 -5.56
N PRO A 34 4.07 0.34 -6.38
CA PRO A 34 4.16 -1.09 -6.68
C PRO A 34 5.49 -1.47 -7.35
N LEU A 35 6.08 -0.59 -8.15
CA LEU A 35 7.35 -0.85 -8.84
C LEU A 35 8.55 -0.83 -7.91
N SER A 36 8.39 -0.20 -6.74
CA SER A 36 9.38 -0.20 -5.66
C SER A 36 9.19 -1.38 -4.68
N CYS A 37 8.16 -2.21 -4.88
CA CYS A 37 7.93 -3.42 -4.08
C CYS A 37 8.63 -4.63 -4.71
N TYR A 38 9.24 -5.48 -3.88
CA TYR A 38 9.82 -6.75 -4.30
C TYR A 38 9.38 -7.87 -3.37
N MET A 39 9.15 -9.06 -3.91
CA MET A 39 8.49 -10.16 -3.22
C MET A 39 9.36 -11.42 -3.20
N ASN A 40 9.38 -12.12 -2.06
CA ASN A 40 9.76 -13.52 -2.03
C ASN A 40 8.56 -14.35 -2.48
N VAL A 41 8.68 -15.04 -3.62
CA VAL A 41 7.60 -15.84 -4.24
C VAL A 41 7.52 -17.26 -3.69
N SER A 42 8.39 -17.64 -2.75
CA SER A 42 8.31 -18.94 -2.08
C SER A 42 6.98 -19.08 -1.34
N PRO A 43 6.19 -20.14 -1.58
CA PRO A 43 4.92 -20.37 -0.88
C PRO A 43 5.06 -20.47 0.64
N VAL A 44 6.23 -20.90 1.12
CA VAL A 44 6.51 -21.16 2.54
C VAL A 44 6.95 -19.90 3.29
N ALA A 45 7.46 -18.91 2.56
CA ALA A 45 8.07 -17.70 3.12
C ALA A 45 7.68 -16.44 2.32
N SER A 46 6.44 -16.41 1.83
CA SER A 46 5.96 -15.31 0.99
C SER A 46 5.99 -14.00 1.76
N SER A 47 6.65 -12.99 1.22
CA SER A 47 6.81 -11.69 1.87
C SER A 47 7.01 -10.61 0.84
N ILE A 48 6.47 -9.42 1.11
CA ILE A 48 6.68 -8.23 0.28
C ILE A 48 7.60 -7.30 1.05
N HIS A 49 8.57 -6.72 0.37
CA HIS A 49 9.49 -5.75 0.90
C HIS A 49 9.37 -4.44 0.11
N TYR A 50 9.56 -3.33 0.82
CA TYR A 50 9.52 -1.99 0.26
C TYR A 50 10.63 -1.17 0.89
N LYS A 51 11.52 -0.62 0.06
CA LYS A 51 12.66 0.21 0.51
C LYS A 51 13.47 -0.43 1.65
N GLY A 52 13.81 -1.71 1.54
CA GLY A 52 14.66 -2.41 2.52
C GLY A 52 13.94 -2.97 3.75
N ARG A 53 12.65 -2.66 3.96
CA ARG A 53 11.85 -3.25 5.07
C ARG A 53 10.82 -4.24 4.55
N GLN A 54 10.57 -5.29 5.32
CA GLN A 54 9.43 -6.17 5.10
C GLN A 54 8.14 -5.39 5.40
N LEU A 55 7.19 -5.43 4.47
CA LEU A 55 5.89 -4.82 4.65
C LEU A 55 5.06 -5.64 5.64
N PRO A 56 4.31 -4.97 6.53
CA PRO A 56 3.41 -5.65 7.44
C PRO A 56 2.18 -6.16 6.69
N HIS A 57 1.34 -6.92 7.40
CA HIS A 57 0.02 -7.29 6.90
C HIS A 57 -0.85 -6.05 6.67
N PHE A 58 -1.61 -6.05 5.57
CA PHE A 58 -2.62 -5.05 5.24
C PHE A 58 -3.97 -5.76 5.12
N ASP A 59 -5.00 -5.17 5.70
CA ASP A 59 -6.36 -5.71 5.66
C ASP A 59 -7.01 -5.50 4.27
N ALA A 60 -6.55 -4.50 3.54
CA ALA A 60 -7.03 -4.17 2.20
C ALA A 60 -5.95 -3.48 1.36
N ALA A 61 -6.00 -3.69 0.06
CA ALA A 61 -5.19 -2.99 -0.93
C ALA A 61 -6.09 -2.36 -2.00
N VAL A 62 -5.89 -1.08 -2.29
CA VAL A 62 -6.57 -0.35 -3.38
C VAL A 62 -5.56 -0.04 -4.47
N SER A 63 -5.78 -0.52 -5.68
CA SER A 63 -4.88 -0.30 -6.82
C SER A 63 -5.46 0.70 -7.82
N TYR A 64 -4.65 1.68 -8.21
CA TYR A 64 -4.95 2.59 -9.32
C TYR A 64 -3.99 2.33 -10.47
N THR A 65 -4.55 1.98 -11.62
CA THR A 65 -3.87 2.03 -12.92
C THR A 65 -4.16 3.39 -13.56
N HIS A 66 -3.16 4.26 -13.60
CA HIS A 66 -3.10 5.41 -14.51
C HIS A 66 -1.86 5.29 -15.39
#